data_AF-Q5BSZ2-F1
#
_entry.id   AF-Q5BSZ2-F1
#
_cell.length_a   1.000
_cell.length_b   1.000
_cell.length_c   1.000
_cell.angle_alpha   90.00
_cell.angle_beta   90.00
_cell.angle_gamma   90.00
#
_symmetry.space_group_name_H-M   'P 1'
#
loop_
_entity.id
_entity.type
_entity.pdbx_description
1 polymer ?
#
loop_
_entity_poly.entity_id
_entity_poly.type
_entity_poly.pdbx_seq_one_letter_code
_entity_poly.pdbx_strand_id
1 'polypeptide(L)'
;MAPLPLVRVGYGEFPFLSVGVDYFGPLTVKQGRSFQKRYGYVFTCLRIRVTTNLTTDSFIMALLRFIGSRGYPREIFSDNGTNLVGARREIENCLRD
;
A
#
# COMPACT_ATOMS: atom_id res chain seq x y z
N MET A 1 4.35 21.42 11.21
CA MET A 1 4.44 20.19 10.40
C MET A 1 5.87 20.04 9.94
N ALA A 2 6.54 18.93 10.24
CA ALA A 2 7.92 18.72 9.78
C ALA A 2 7.96 18.50 8.26
N PRO A 3 8.99 18.97 7.53
CA PRO A 3 9.11 18.75 6.10
C PRO A 3 9.20 17.25 5.81
N LEU A 4 8.49 16.79 4.78
CA LEU A 4 8.62 15.41 4.33
C LEU A 4 10.04 15.17 3.80
N PRO A 5 10.69 14.05 4.14
CA PRO A 5 11.97 13.68 3.55
C PRO A 5 11.90 13.71 2.03
N LEU A 6 12.93 14.25 1.37
CA LEU A 6 12.98 14.39 -0.09
C LEU A 6 12.74 13.06 -0.83
N VAL A 7 13.19 11.95 -0.24
CA VAL A 7 12.97 10.58 -0.74
C VAL A 7 11.49 10.21 -0.91
N ARG A 8 10.57 10.90 -0.21
CA ARG A 8 9.13 10.69 -0.34
C ARG A 8 8.49 11.47 -1.50
N VAL A 9 9.19 12.49 -2.04
CA VAL A 9 8.59 13.50 -2.94
C VAL A 9 9.35 13.70 -4.29
N GLY A 10 10.61 13.25 -4.46
CA GLY A 10 11.41 13.49 -5.68
C GLY A 10 10.92 12.84 -7.00
N TYR A 11 10.47 13.57 -8.01
CA TYR A 11 9.87 13.01 -9.22
C TYR A 11 10.78 12.02 -10.00
N GLY A 12 10.18 11.03 -10.69
CA GLY A 12 10.86 10.24 -11.73
C GLY A 12 11.50 8.91 -11.30
N GLU A 13 11.47 8.56 -10.01
CA GLU A 13 12.13 7.34 -9.52
C GLU A 13 11.21 6.10 -9.48
N PHE A 14 11.82 4.92 -9.62
CA PHE A 14 11.12 3.64 -9.52
C PHE A 14 10.76 3.32 -8.05
N PRO A 15 9.54 2.82 -7.74
CA PRO A 15 9.16 2.25 -6.46
C PRO A 15 10.16 1.20 -5.98
N PHE A 16 10.31 1.13 -4.65
CA PHE A 16 11.30 0.34 -3.92
C PHE A 16 12.76 0.77 -4.11
N LEU A 17 13.04 1.86 -4.85
CA LEU A 17 14.38 2.48 -4.81
C LEU A 17 14.70 3.04 -3.42
N SER A 18 13.69 3.61 -2.76
CA SER A 18 13.74 4.01 -1.35
C SER A 18 12.69 3.21 -0.57
N VAL A 19 13.14 2.46 0.43
CA VAL A 19 12.29 1.61 1.28
C VAL A 19 12.43 1.96 2.76
N GLY A 20 11.32 1.87 3.48
CA GLY A 20 11.26 1.86 4.92
C GLY A 20 11.20 0.40 5.39
N VAL A 21 11.83 0.12 6.52
CA VAL A 21 11.81 -1.20 7.15
C VAL A 21 11.02 -1.09 8.44
N ASP A 22 10.01 -1.93 8.59
CA ASP A 22 9.24 -2.04 9.83
C ASP A 22 9.35 -3.46 10.38
N TYR A 23 9.73 -3.60 11.66
CA TYR A 23 9.81 -4.88 12.33
C TYR A 23 8.52 -5.17 13.08
N PHE A 24 8.03 -6.41 13.02
CA PHE A 24 6.86 -6.85 13.76
C PHE A 24 7.13 -8.18 14.48
N GLY A 25 6.50 -8.37 15.64
CA GLY A 25 6.69 -9.55 16.48
C GLY A 25 6.51 -9.24 17.97
N PRO A 26 6.86 -10.16 18.89
CA PRO A 26 7.47 -11.47 18.67
C PRO A 26 6.44 -12.55 18.25
N LEU A 27 6.74 -13.25 17.17
CA LEU A 27 5.99 -14.42 16.70
C LEU A 27 6.57 -15.68 17.35
N THR A 28 5.71 -16.49 17.97
CA THR A 28 6.10 -17.79 18.51
C THR A 28 6.03 -18.84 17.40
N VAL A 29 7.19 -19.27 16.92
CA VAL A 29 7.31 -20.24 15.83
C VAL A 29 7.80 -21.58 16.38
N LYS A 30 7.12 -22.68 16.00
CA LYS A 30 7.55 -24.04 16.34
C LYS A 30 8.79 -24.41 15.52
N GLN A 31 9.86 -24.79 16.19
CA GLN A 31 11.08 -25.31 15.58
C GLN A 31 11.39 -26.69 16.19
N GLY A 32 10.99 -27.75 15.47
CA GLY A 32 11.08 -29.12 15.97
C GLY A 32 10.19 -29.34 17.20
N ARG A 33 10.81 -29.70 18.33
CA ARG A 33 10.13 -29.92 19.62
C ARG A 33 10.03 -28.68 20.49
N SER A 34 10.64 -27.56 20.10
CA SER A 34 10.64 -26.31 20.87
C SER A 34 9.90 -25.18 20.16
N PHE A 35 9.52 -24.16 20.92
CA PHE A 35 8.96 -22.91 20.41
C PHE A 35 9.99 -21.80 20.59
N GLN A 36 10.20 -21.00 19.55
CA GLN A 36 11.15 -19.89 19.54
C GLN A 36 10.47 -18.59 19.15
N LYS A 37 10.91 -17.49 19.75
CA LYS A 37 10.49 -16.13 19.35
C LYS A 37 11.23 -15.72 18.08
N ARG A 38 10.50 -15.24 17.09
CA ARG A 38 11.04 -14.66 15.86
C ARG A 38 10.39 -13.31 15.59
N TYR A 39 11.07 -12.47 14.82
CA TYR A 39 10.55 -11.19 14.36
C TYR A 39 10.47 -11.21 12.85
N GLY A 40 9.37 -10.72 12.32
CA GLY A 40 9.23 -10.43 10.90
C GLY A 40 9.67 -9.00 10.63
N TYR A 41 9.92 -8.69 9.36
CA TYR A 41 10.10 -7.33 8.87
C TYR A 41 9.35 -7.14 7.56
N VAL A 42 8.89 -5.92 7.31
CA VAL A 42 8.22 -5.52 6.06
C VAL A 42 9.02 -4.38 5.44
N PHE A 43 9.35 -4.54 4.16
CA PHE A 43 9.85 -3.44 3.34
C PHE A 43 8.66 -2.71 2.71
N THR A 44 8.52 -1.44 3.02
CA THR A 44 7.49 -0.57 2.42
C THR A 44 8.15 0.47 1.53
N CYS A 45 7.59 0.70 0.34
CA CYS A 45 8.08 1.75 -0.53
C CYS A 45 7.82 3.12 0.12
N LEU A 46 8.86 3.96 0.28
CA LEU A 46 8.72 5.30 0.87
C LEU A 46 8.14 6.32 -0.12
N ARG A 47 7.91 5.89 -1.36
CA ARG A 47 7.39 6.73 -2.43
C ARG A 47 5.90 6.99 -2.23
N ILE A 48 5.55 8.23 -1.92
CA ILE A 48 4.15 8.63 -1.79
C ILE A 48 3.65 9.16 -3.14
N ARG A 49 2.48 8.69 -3.58
CA ARG A 49 1.72 9.30 -4.67
C ARG A 49 0.62 10.15 -4.04
N VAL A 50 0.58 11.43 -4.39
CA VAL A 50 -0.41 12.36 -3.84
C VAL A 50 -1.65 12.33 -4.73
N THR A 51 -2.82 12.21 -4.11
CA THR A 51 -4.10 12.42 -4.77
C THR A 51 -4.60 13.83 -4.49
N THR A 52 -5.42 14.37 -5.39
CA THR A 52 -5.91 15.75 -5.28
C THR A 52 -6.94 15.92 -4.18
N ASN A 53 -7.83 14.94 -3.98
CA ASN A 53 -8.90 14.98 -2.98
C ASN A 53 -9.09 13.63 -2.30
N LEU A 54 -9.67 13.64 -1.08
CA LEU A 54 -10.06 12.43 -0.35
C LEU A 54 -11.45 11.94 -0.80
N THR A 55 -11.63 11.74 -2.10
CA THR A 55 -12.90 11.27 -2.70
C THR A 55 -12.71 9.91 -3.37
N THR A 56 -13.82 9.21 -3.58
CA THR A 56 -13.86 7.94 -4.30
C THR A 56 -13.24 8.06 -5.69
N ASP A 57 -13.69 9.03 -6.50
CA ASP A 57 -13.18 9.27 -7.86
C ASP A 57 -11.68 9.50 -7.90
N SER A 58 -11.19 10.33 -6.96
CA SER A 58 -9.77 10.66 -6.88
C SER A 58 -8.93 9.42 -6.52
N PHE A 59 -9.47 8.50 -5.72
CA PHE A 59 -8.82 7.23 -5.45
C PHE A 59 -8.88 6.28 -6.66
N ILE A 60 -10.01 6.16 -7.34
CA ILE A 60 -10.15 5.31 -8.54
C ILE A 60 -9.14 5.75 -9.60
N MET A 61 -9.02 7.05 -9.86
CA MET A 61 -8.03 7.57 -10.81
C MET A 61 -6.58 7.28 -10.36
N ALA A 62 -6.30 7.36 -9.07
CA ALA A 62 -4.99 6.99 -8.52
C ALA A 62 -4.70 5.49 -8.69
N LEU A 63 -5.71 4.64 -8.47
CA LEU A 63 -5.63 3.19 -8.64
C LEU A 63 -5.43 2.81 -10.11
N LEU A 64 -6.16 3.43 -11.03
CA LEU A 64 -5.97 3.23 -12.48
C LEU A 64 -4.57 3.64 -12.93
N ARG A 65 -4.04 4.77 -12.43
CA ARG A 65 -2.64 5.18 -12.70
C ARG A 65 -1.64 4.19 -12.10
N PHE A 66 -1.94 3.62 -10.94
CA PHE A 66 -1.10 2.58 -10.34
C PHE A 66 -1.07 1.34 -11.23
N ILE A 67 -2.25 0.82 -11.60
CA ILE A 67 -2.40 -0.37 -12.46
C ILE A 67 -1.75 -0.15 -13.83
N GLY A 68 -2.01 0.98 -14.48
CA GLY A 68 -1.39 1.30 -15.79
C GLY A 68 0.14 1.39 -15.73
N SER A 69 0.71 1.74 -14.57
CA SER A 69 2.17 1.81 -14.38
C SER A 69 2.80 0.49 -13.90
N ARG A 70 2.02 -0.44 -13.33
CA ARG A 70 2.52 -1.56 -12.51
C ARG A 70 1.94 -2.93 -12.86
N GLY A 71 0.88 -2.96 -13.64
CA GLY A 71 0.01 -4.12 -13.76
C GLY A 71 -1.00 -4.23 -12.62
N TYR A 72 -1.88 -5.22 -12.75
CA TYR A 72 -2.94 -5.48 -11.79
C TYR A 72 -2.37 -6.14 -10.53
N PRO A 73 -2.60 -5.57 -9.33
CA PRO A 73 -2.28 -6.27 -8.11
C PRO A 73 -3.20 -7.48 -7.95
N ARG A 74 -2.69 -8.55 -7.33
CA ARG A 74 -3.49 -9.74 -6.99
C ARG A 74 -4.55 -9.43 -5.92
N GLU A 75 -4.13 -8.70 -4.90
CA GLU A 75 -4.96 -8.35 -3.74
C GLU A 75 -4.64 -6.92 -3.29
N ILE A 76 -5.65 -6.20 -2.79
CA ILE A 76 -5.52 -4.88 -2.21
C ILE A 76 -6.16 -4.94 -0.82
N PHE A 77 -5.36 -4.66 0.21
CA PHE A 77 -5.82 -4.50 1.59
C PHE A 77 -5.85 -3.02 1.95
N SER A 78 -6.90 -2.59 2.64
CA SER A 78 -7.06 -1.20 3.07
C SER A 78 -7.69 -1.13 4.47
N ASP A 79 -7.62 0.03 5.09
CA ASP A 79 -8.21 0.34 6.41
C ASP A 79 -9.73 0.58 6.37
N ASN A 80 -10.38 0.26 5.25
CA ASN A 80 -11.81 0.50 5.00
C ASN A 80 -12.23 1.97 5.11
N GLY A 81 -11.35 2.91 4.76
CA GLY A 81 -11.74 4.31 4.56
C GLY A 81 -12.97 4.45 3.64
N THR A 82 -13.84 5.42 3.91
CA THR A 82 -15.13 5.57 3.20
C THR A 82 -14.98 5.75 1.70
N ASN A 83 -13.95 6.48 1.27
CA ASN A 83 -13.56 6.63 -0.14
C ASN A 83 -13.10 5.32 -0.78
N LEU A 84 -12.44 4.44 -0.01
CA LEU A 84 -11.95 3.13 -0.49
C LEU A 84 -13.09 2.13 -0.60
N VAL A 85 -14.00 2.12 0.37
CA VAL A 85 -15.22 1.31 0.33
C VAL A 85 -16.13 1.76 -0.82
N GLY A 86 -16.27 3.08 -1.03
CA GLY A 86 -16.98 3.63 -2.18
C GLY A 86 -16.37 3.17 -3.50
N ALA A 87 -15.04 3.26 -3.63
CA ALA A 87 -14.33 2.85 -4.84
C ALA A 87 -14.52 1.36 -5.14
N ARG A 88 -14.46 0.51 -4.11
CA ARG A 88 -14.74 -0.91 -4.25
C ARG A 88 -16.13 -1.14 -4.84
N ARG A 89 -17.16 -0.48 -4.31
CA ARG A 89 -18.54 -0.63 -4.78
C ARG A 89 -18.70 -0.21 -6.23
N GLU A 90 -18.12 0.91 -6.62
CA GLU A 90 -18.18 1.40 -8.00
C GLU A 90 -17.49 0.44 -8.97
N ILE A 91 -16.30 -0.05 -8.62
CA ILE A 91 -15.56 -1.03 -9.42
C ILE A 91 -16.38 -2.34 -9.56
N GLU A 92 -16.98 -2.82 -8.47
CA GLU A 92 -17.82 -4.03 -8.52
C GLU A 92 -19.06 -3.86 -9.41
N ASN A 93 -19.67 -2.67 -9.45
CA ASN A 93 -20.80 -2.40 -10.35
C ASN A 93 -20.36 -2.41 -11.81
N CYS A 94 -19.25 -1.73 -12.15
CA CYS A 94 -18.72 -1.69 -13.52
C CYS A 94 -18.29 -3.06 -14.06
N LEU A 95 -17.99 -4.03 -13.19
CA LEU A 95 -17.63 -5.39 -13.60
C LEU A 95 -18.85 -6.31 -13.80
N ARG A 96 -20.04 -5.88 -13.36
CA ARG A 96 -21.30 -6.65 -13.51
C ARG A 96 -22.07 -6.26 -14.77
N ASP A 97 -21.80 -5.08 -15.32
CA ASP A 97 -22.30 -4.60 -16.61
C ASP A 97 -21.45 -5.16 -17.77
#